data_AF-A0A844LY86-F1
#
_entry.id   AF-A0A844LY86-F1
#
_cell.length_a   1.000
_cell.length_b   1.000
_cell.length_c   1.000
_cell.angle_alpha   90.00
_cell.angle_beta   90.00
_cell.angle_gamma   90.00
#
_symmetry.space_group_name_H-M   'P 1'
#
loop_
_entity.id
_entity.type
_entity.pdbx_description
1 polymer ?
#
loop_
_entity_poly.entity_id
_entity_poly.type
_entity_poly.pdbx_seq_one_letter_code
_entity_poly.pdbx_strand_id
1 'polypeptide(L)' 'MFAIAAETVTKWGLYVLLPIFIAFLFFIMWDISKKSDAGRAGTFWIFLALGAGFVGFLLKLVLEVVFEKWVL' A
#
# COMPACT_ATOMS: atom_id res chain seq x y z
N MET A 1 2.50 -30.29 3.49
CA MET A 1 3.49 -29.72 2.55
C MET A 1 2.93 -28.49 1.81
N PHE A 2 1.71 -28.52 1.26
CA PHE A 2 1.11 -27.35 0.57
C PHE A 2 0.59 -26.22 1.48
N ALA A 3 0.06 -26.53 2.67
CA ALA A 3 -0.50 -25.51 3.57
C ALA A 3 0.55 -24.50 4.08
N ILE A 4 1.74 -24.98 4.46
CA ILE A 4 2.86 -24.14 4.92
C ILE A 4 3.38 -23.23 3.80
N ALA A 5 3.40 -23.75 2.57
CA ALA A 5 3.81 -22.98 1.39
C ALA A 5 2.83 -21.84 1.11
N ALA A 6 1.52 -22.09 1.18
CA ALA A 6 0.51 -21.05 0.99
C ALA A 6 0.64 -19.94 2.05
N GLU A 7 0.75 -20.29 3.33
CA GLU A 7 0.85 -19.31 4.42
C GLU A 7 2.12 -18.45 4.32
N THR A 8 3.24 -19.07 3.95
CA THR A 8 4.51 -18.36 3.70
C THR A 8 4.38 -17.41 2.52
N VAL A 9 3.82 -17.89 1.39
CA VAL A 9 3.61 -17.06 0.19
C VAL A 9 2.68 -15.89 0.50
N THR A 10 1.62 -16.11 1.29
CA THR A 10 0.70 -15.03 1.69
C THR A 10 1.41 -13.99 2.56
N LYS A 11 2.16 -14.40 3.59
CA LYS A 11 2.91 -13.45 4.44
C LYS A 11 3.93 -12.64 3.62
N TRP A 12 4.77 -13.31 2.83
CA TRP A 12 5.77 -12.62 2.01
C TRP A 12 5.13 -11.73 0.95
N GLY A 13 4.05 -12.17 0.33
CA GLY A 13 3.28 -11.38 -0.64
C GLY A 13 2.69 -10.12 0.00
N LEU A 14 2.08 -10.25 1.17
CA LEU A 14 1.40 -9.14 1.84
C LEU A 14 2.38 -8.11 2.43
N TYR A 15 3.47 -8.57 3.04
CA TYR A 15 4.41 -7.70 3.76
C TYR A 15 5.52 -7.12 2.88
N VAL A 16 5.85 -7.76 1.75
CA VAL A 16 6.97 -7.34 0.90
C VAL A 16 6.51 -6.98 -0.51
N LEU A 17 5.88 -7.92 -1.21
CA LEU A 17 5.51 -7.72 -2.62
C LEU A 17 4.48 -6.59 -2.79
N LEU A 18 3.45 -6.58 -1.94
CA LEU A 18 2.36 -5.61 -2.00
C LEU A 18 2.82 -4.17 -1.72
N PRO A 19 3.58 -3.85 -0.65
CA PRO A 19 4.08 -2.49 -0.45
C PRO A 19 5.05 -2.04 -1.55
N ILE A 20 5.87 -2.94 -2.10
CA ILE A 20 6.72 -2.63 -3.28
C ILE A 20 5.84 -2.26 -4.49
N PHE A 21 4.78 -3.04 -4.72
CA PHE A 21 3.84 -2.77 -5.81
C PHE A 21 3.10 -1.44 -5.63
N ILE A 22 2.63 -1.13 -4.42
CA ILE A 22 1.99 0.16 -4.10
C ILE A 22 2.97 1.32 -4.32
N ALA A 23 4.22 1.18 -3.90
CA ALA A 23 5.25 2.19 -4.13
C ALA A 23 5.53 2.41 -5.63
N PHE A 24 5.50 1.34 -6.43
CA PHE A 24 5.62 1.44 -7.89
C PHE A 24 4.45 2.19 -8.53
N LEU A 25 3.21 1.91 -8.10
CA LEU A 25 2.03 2.66 -8.54
C LEU A 25 2.11 4.14 -8.15
N PHE A 26 2.59 4.44 -6.94
CA PHE A 26 2.84 5.80 -6.48
C PHE A 26 3.82 6.53 -7.41
N PHE A 27 4.91 5.86 -7.79
CA PHE A 27 5.92 6.42 -8.69
C PHE A 27 5.37 6.73 -10.09
N ILE A 28 4.57 5.83 -10.66
CA ILE A 28 3.94 6.06 -11.98
C ILE A 28 2.96 7.22 -11.89
N MET A 29 2.10 7.25 -10.87
CA MET A 29 1.16 8.36 -10.69
C MET A 29 1.86 9.70 -10.49
N TRP A 30 3.00 9.71 -9.81
CA TRP A 30 3.84 10.89 -9.68
C TRP A 30 4.35 11.39 -11.04
N ASP A 31 4.84 10.50 -11.91
CA ASP A 31 5.28 10.86 -13.27
C ASP A 31 4.10 11.40 -14.11
N ILE A 32 2.95 10.71 -14.08
CA ILE A 32 1.75 11.12 -14.81
C ILE A 32 1.26 12.48 -14.32
N SER A 33 1.24 12.73 -13.00
CA SER A 33 0.79 14.01 -12.44
C SER A 33 1.64 15.19 -12.92
N LYS A 34 2.95 14.98 -13.08
CA LYS A 34 3.88 15.98 -13.61
C LYS A 34 3.76 16.16 -15.12
N LYS A 35 3.61 15.08 -15.88
CA LYS A 35 3.48 15.13 -17.35
C LYS A 35 2.12 15.64 -17.82
N SER A 36 1.07 15.38 -17.06
CA SER A 36 -0.31 15.68 -17.45
C SER A 36 -0.70 17.15 -17.22
N ASP A 37 0.22 18.00 -16.76
CA ASP A 37 -0.08 19.39 -16.38
C ASP A 37 -1.31 19.46 -15.46
N ALA A 38 -1.46 18.44 -14.61
CA ALA A 38 -2.55 18.36 -13.64
C ALA A 38 -2.29 19.49 -12.65
N GLY A 39 -2.86 20.68 -12.90
CA GLY A 39 -2.60 21.90 -12.14
C GLY A 39 -2.79 21.72 -10.64
N ARG A 40 -2.54 22.75 -9.82
CA ARG A 40 -2.50 22.67 -8.34
C ARG A 40 -3.58 21.78 -7.69
N ALA A 41 -4.81 21.81 -8.20
CA ALA A 41 -5.90 20.97 -7.71
C ALA A 41 -5.72 19.47 -8.05
N GLY A 42 -5.26 19.14 -9.26
CA GLY A 42 -5.03 17.75 -9.70
C GLY A 42 -3.88 17.09 -8.96
N THR A 43 -2.76 17.79 -8.75
CA THR A 43 -1.66 17.26 -7.93
C THR A 43 -2.11 17.01 -6.48
N PHE A 44 -2.96 17.89 -5.93
CA PHE A 44 -3.48 17.74 -4.57
C PHE A 44 -4.36 16.50 -4.42
N TRP A 45 -5.29 16.25 -5.35
CA TRP A 45 -6.13 15.05 -5.33
C TRP A 45 -5.32 13.76 -5.54
N ILE A 46 -4.30 13.78 -6.39
CA ILE A 46 -3.39 12.64 -6.59
C ILE A 46 -2.63 12.34 -5.29
N PHE A 47 -2.10 13.36 -4.62
CA PHE A 47 -1.39 13.18 -3.35
C PHE A 47 -2.34 12.71 -2.23
N LEU A 48 -3.57 13.21 -2.21
CA LEU A 48 -4.58 12.84 -1.22
C LEU A 48 -5.11 11.43 -1.43
N ALA A 49 -5.36 11.02 -2.69
CA ALA A 49 -5.79 9.67 -3.02
C ALA A 49 -4.68 8.63 -2.77
N LEU A 50 -3.43 8.93 -3.17
CA LEU A 50 -2.29 8.06 -2.85
C LEU A 50 -2.03 8.00 -1.34
N GLY A 51 -2.02 9.17 -0.68
CA GLY A 51 -1.77 9.28 0.75
C GLY A 51 -2.82 8.52 1.55
N ALA A 52 -4.11 8.67 1.23
CA ALA A 52 -5.19 7.92 1.86
C ALA A 52 -5.05 6.40 1.64
N GLY A 53 -4.68 5.96 0.44
CA GLY A 53 -4.45 4.55 0.15
C GLY A 53 -3.30 3.96 0.96
N PHE A 54 -2.16 4.66 1.02
CA PHE A 54 -1.00 4.22 1.79
C PHE A 54 -1.25 4.25 3.30
N VAL A 55 -1.90 5.30 3.81
CA VAL A 55 -2.28 5.42 5.23
C VAL A 55 -3.29 4.35 5.61
N GLY A 56 -4.27 4.04 4.77
CA GLY A 56 -5.22 2.95 4.99
C GLY A 56 -4.53 1.58 5.06
N PHE A 57 -3.54 1.35 4.20
CA PHE A 57 -2.73 0.13 4.23
C PHE A 57 -1.89 0.03 5.52
N LEU A 58 -1.23 1.11 5.93
CA LEU A 58 -0.50 1.18 7.19
C LEU A 58 -1.41 0.97 8.40
N LEU A 59 -2.58 1.61 8.43
CA LEU A 59 -3.57 1.40 9.49
C LEU A 59 -4.00 -0.05 9.57
N LYS A 60 -4.24 -0.71 8.44
CA LYS A 60 -4.56 -2.14 8.40
C LYS A 60 -3.43 -2.99 8.99
N LEU A 61 -2.17 -2.70 8.67
CA LEU A 61 -1.02 -3.42 9.23
C LEU A 61 -0.90 -3.21 10.75
N VAL A 62 -1.08 -1.96 11.21
CA VAL A 62 -1.09 -1.65 12.64
C VAL A 62 -2.23 -2.36 13.34
N LEU A 63 -3.43 -2.38 12.74
CA LEU A 63 -4.58 -3.07 13.28
C LEU A 63 -4.30 -4.57 13.38
N GLU A 64 -3.72 -5.18 12.34
CA GLU A 64 -3.35 -6.60 12.34
C GLU A 64 -2.37 -6.93 13.46
N VAL A 65 -1.30 -6.14 13.62
CA VAL A 65 -0.31 -6.33 14.69
C VAL A 65 -0.93 -6.11 16.07
N VAL A 66 -1.75 -5.08 16.25
CA VAL A 66 -2.41 -4.80 17.53
C VAL A 66 -3.43 -5.89 17.86
N PHE A 67 -4.20 -6.37 16.87
CA PHE A 67 -5.21 -7.40 17.06
C PHE A 67 -4.58 -8.76 17.33
N GLU A 68 -3.51 -9.14 16.61
CA GLU A 68 -2.69 -10.31 16.97
C GLU A 68 -2.17 -10.19 18.41
N LYS A 69 -1.71 -9.01 18.83
CA LYS A 69 -1.11 -8.81 20.15
C LYS A 69 -2.12 -8.74 21.31
N TRP A 70 -3.38 -8.37 21.05
CA TRP A 70 -4.41 -8.20 22.08
C TRP A 70 -5.40 -9.37 22.18
N VAL A 71 -5.65 -10.10 21.08
CA VAL A 71 -6.70 -11.12 21.00
C VAL A 71 -6.14 -12.56 21.01
N LEU A 72 -4.89 -12.76 20.59
CA LEU A 72 -4.16 -14.04 20.68
C LEU A 72 -3.14 -14.02 21.82
#